data_AF-X6N0G2-F1
#
_entry.id   AF-X6N0G2-F1
#
_cell.length_a   1.000
_cell.length_b   1.000
_cell.length_c   1.000
_cell.angle_alpha   90.00
_cell.angle_beta   90.00
_cell.angle_gamma   90.00
#
_symmetry.space_group_name_H-M   'P 1'
#
loop_
_entity.id
_entity.type
_entity.pdbx_description
1 polymer ?
#
loop_
_entity_poly.entity_id
_entity_poly.type
_entity_poly.pdbx_seq_one_letter_code
_entity_poly.pdbx_strand_id
1 'polypeptide(L)'
;GSLPSIPSLDTISGTSTKNELVNLSPDFSSVKNWKAWLTERIELSFTDGAKPTFKRGDQRLDAFIHWLFHNKASANEEIVIICGHSTWLRSFFRSYLPRDVRHVAKTHKIQNCGVIQCQVVQFVETQDPSKKNRYCIDPESIKVIRGGFENVLKKL
;
A
#
# COMPACT_ATOMS: atom_id res chain seq x y z
N GLY A 1 -57.56 -8.80 3.28
CA GLY A 1 -56.73 -8.55 2.09
C GLY A 1 -55.46 -7.89 2.57
N SER A 2 -54.41 -8.67 2.86
CA SER A 2 -53.38 -9.14 1.92
C SER A 2 -52.27 -8.09 1.77
N LEU A 3 -51.25 -8.25 2.63
CA LEU A 3 -49.93 -7.66 2.48
C LEU A 3 -49.27 -8.21 1.19
N PRO A 4 -48.52 -7.40 0.42
CA PRO A 4 -47.77 -7.91 -0.71
C PRO A 4 -46.60 -8.80 -0.25
N SER A 5 -46.51 -9.95 -0.91
CA SER A 5 -45.62 -11.08 -0.67
C SER A 5 -44.14 -10.76 -0.89
N ILE A 6 -43.28 -11.28 -0.01
CA ILE A 6 -41.82 -11.32 -0.19
C ILE A 6 -41.50 -12.39 -1.25
N PRO A 7 -40.76 -12.08 -2.33
CA PRO A 7 -40.30 -13.09 -3.27
C PRO A 7 -39.28 -14.03 -2.63
N SER A 8 -39.51 -15.32 -2.86
CA SER A 8 -38.70 -16.45 -2.43
C SER A 8 -37.31 -16.47 -3.07
N LEU A 9 -36.39 -17.02 -2.30
CA LEU A 9 -35.01 -17.33 -2.59
C LEU A 9 -34.87 -18.15 -3.88
N ASP A 10 -34.35 -17.55 -4.95
CA ASP A 10 -33.74 -18.28 -6.06
C ASP A 10 -32.68 -17.40 -6.75
N THR A 11 -31.58 -18.04 -7.12
CA THR A 11 -30.40 -17.53 -7.86
C THR A 11 -29.20 -17.11 -7.01
N ILE A 12 -28.49 -18.10 -6.45
CA ILE A 12 -27.04 -18.23 -6.68
C ILE A 12 -26.73 -19.73 -6.83
N SER A 13 -26.82 -20.24 -8.05
CA SER A 13 -26.08 -21.45 -8.42
C SER A 13 -24.64 -21.03 -8.68
N GLY A 14 -23.75 -21.39 -7.76
CA GLY A 14 -22.33 -21.09 -7.84
C GLY A 14 -21.60 -21.99 -6.85
N THR A 15 -21.25 -23.17 -7.33
CA THR A 15 -20.55 -24.21 -6.58
C THR A 15 -19.29 -23.68 -5.92
N SER A 16 -19.17 -23.97 -4.62
CA SER A 16 -17.92 -23.92 -3.88
C SER A 16 -16.93 -24.90 -4.49
N THR A 17 -15.84 -24.38 -5.07
CA THR A 17 -14.61 -25.13 -5.28
C THR A 17 -13.41 -24.26 -4.93
N LYS A 18 -12.82 -24.60 -3.78
CA LYS A 18 -11.38 -24.62 -3.46
C LYS A 18 -10.48 -23.72 -4.32
N ASN A 19 -9.85 -22.75 -3.64
CA ASN A 19 -8.50 -22.23 -3.87
C ASN A 19 -7.72 -22.88 -5.03
N GLU A 20 -7.99 -22.46 -6.26
CA GLU A 20 -6.95 -22.43 -7.28
C GLU A 20 -6.23 -21.10 -7.11
N LEU A 21 -5.06 -21.16 -6.48
CA LEU A 21 -4.02 -20.18 -6.75
C LEU A 21 -3.66 -20.36 -8.22
N VAL A 22 -4.40 -19.67 -9.11
CA VAL A 22 -4.01 -19.56 -10.51
C VAL A 22 -2.61 -18.99 -10.49
N ASN A 23 -1.66 -19.81 -10.93
CA ASN A 23 -0.26 -19.46 -11.01
C ASN A 23 -0.13 -18.47 -12.17
N LEU A 24 -0.50 -17.20 -11.93
CA LEU A 24 -0.38 -16.07 -12.84
C LEU A 24 1.09 -15.64 -12.94
N SER A 25 2.01 -16.59 -13.07
CA SER A 25 3.33 -16.28 -13.59
C SER A 25 3.12 -15.91 -15.06
N PRO A 26 3.30 -14.64 -15.46
CA PRO A 26 3.17 -14.29 -16.86
C PRO A 26 4.20 -15.11 -17.65
N ASP A 27 3.77 -15.78 -18.72
CA ASP A 27 4.70 -16.43 -19.63
C ASP A 27 5.45 -15.34 -20.43
N PHE A 28 6.58 -14.91 -19.88
CA PHE A 28 7.44 -13.89 -20.48
C PHE A 28 8.14 -14.37 -21.76
N SER A 29 8.12 -15.67 -22.07
CA SER A 29 8.77 -16.20 -23.29
C SER A 29 8.06 -15.78 -24.58
N SER A 30 6.80 -15.34 -24.47
CA SER A 30 5.95 -14.92 -25.58
C SER A 30 5.97 -13.42 -25.89
N VAL A 31 6.57 -12.58 -25.02
CA VAL A 31 6.52 -11.12 -25.14
C VAL A 31 7.56 -10.63 -26.17
N LYS A 32 7.22 -10.71 -27.46
CA LYS A 32 8.08 -10.26 -28.56
C LYS A 32 8.23 -8.73 -28.62
N ASN A 33 7.25 -7.98 -28.11
CA ASN A 33 7.26 -6.52 -28.09
C ASN A 33 7.04 -5.99 -26.67
N TRP A 34 8.11 -5.96 -25.89
CA TRP A 34 8.09 -5.50 -24.51
C TRP A 34 7.62 -4.06 -24.36
N LYS A 35 7.86 -3.19 -25.35
CA LYS A 35 7.45 -1.79 -25.31
C LYS A 35 5.93 -1.67 -25.34
N ALA A 36 5.28 -2.30 -26.32
CA ALA A 36 3.83 -2.31 -26.41
C ALA A 36 3.20 -2.97 -25.18
N TRP A 37 3.74 -4.13 -24.77
CA TRP A 37 3.28 -4.85 -23.58
C TRP A 37 3.34 -4.00 -22.30
N LEU A 38 4.41 -3.22 -22.13
CA LEU A 38 4.61 -2.35 -20.97
C LEU A 38 3.73 -1.10 -21.04
N THR A 39 3.62 -0.45 -22.20
CA THR A 39 2.78 0.74 -22.39
C THR A 39 1.30 0.46 -22.15
N GLU A 40 0.81 -0.74 -22.49
CA GLU A 40 -0.56 -1.15 -22.18
C GLU A 40 -0.84 -1.34 -20.68
N ARG A 41 0.20 -1.57 -19.88
CA ARG A 41 0.09 -1.99 -18.47
C ARG A 41 0.62 -0.95 -17.49
N ILE A 42 1.36 0.04 -17.98
CA ILE A 42 1.93 1.11 -17.17
C ILE A 42 1.39 2.44 -17.69
N GLU A 43 0.48 3.00 -16.91
CA GLU A 43 0.01 4.37 -17.07
C GLU A 43 1.08 5.33 -16.52
N LEU A 44 1.85 5.95 -17.43
CA LEU A 44 2.92 6.88 -17.06
C LEU A 44 2.45 8.34 -16.91
N SER A 45 1.16 8.63 -17.09
CA SER A 45 0.62 10.00 -17.05
C SER A 45 0.76 10.69 -15.68
N PHE A 46 1.07 9.94 -14.62
CA PHE A 46 1.21 10.44 -13.25
C PHE A 46 2.66 10.58 -12.77
N THR A 47 3.64 10.65 -13.69
CA THR A 47 5.03 10.94 -13.31
C THR A 47 5.23 12.42 -13.03
N ASP A 48 5.32 12.79 -11.76
CA ASP A 48 5.94 14.06 -11.38
C ASP A 48 7.46 13.93 -11.61
N GLY A 49 8.02 14.79 -12.47
CA GLY A 49 9.40 14.73 -12.95
C GLY A 49 10.50 14.74 -11.87
N ALA A 50 11.76 14.85 -12.33
CA ALA A 50 12.98 14.57 -11.58
C ALA A 50 12.98 14.98 -10.09
N LYS A 51 13.51 14.07 -9.26
CA LYS A 51 13.70 14.18 -7.80
C LYS A 51 14.12 15.61 -7.41
N PRO A 52 13.28 16.39 -6.73
CA PRO A 52 13.64 17.74 -6.36
C PRO A 52 14.83 17.71 -5.40
N THR A 53 15.89 18.40 -5.79
CA THR A 53 17.08 18.61 -4.96
C THR A 53 16.66 19.47 -3.76
N PHE A 54 17.03 19.06 -2.54
CA PHE A 54 16.92 19.86 -1.30
C PHE A 54 15.55 20.05 -0.62
N LYS A 55 14.58 19.14 -0.76
CA LYS A 55 13.40 19.12 0.16
C LYS A 55 13.70 18.38 1.47
N ARG A 56 13.18 18.87 2.60
CA ARG A 56 13.33 18.19 3.90
C ARG A 56 12.68 16.79 3.85
N GLY A 57 13.15 15.87 4.70
CA GLY A 57 12.68 14.48 4.68
C GLY A 57 11.22 14.33 5.09
N ASP A 58 10.79 15.10 6.09
CA ASP A 58 9.41 15.21 6.57
C ASP A 58 8.44 15.67 5.47
N GLN A 59 8.77 16.74 4.76
CA GLN A 59 7.96 17.27 3.65
C GLN A 59 7.71 16.23 2.55
N ARG A 60 8.67 15.32 2.32
CA ARG A 60 8.52 14.23 1.34
C ARG A 60 7.59 13.13 1.84
N LEU A 61 7.57 12.87 3.15
CA LEU A 61 6.62 11.94 3.76
C LEU A 61 5.20 12.50 3.71
N ASP A 62 5.04 13.79 4.03
CA ASP A 62 3.74 14.47 3.99
C ASP A 62 3.20 14.56 2.56
N ALA A 63 4.07 14.91 1.60
CA ALA A 63 3.70 14.92 0.18
C ALA A 63 3.28 13.54 -0.31
N PHE A 64 3.96 12.47 0.13
CA PHE A 64 3.57 11.11 -0.21
C PHE A 64 2.22 10.73 0.37
N ILE A 65 1.95 11.04 1.64
CA ILE A 65 0.63 10.76 2.25
C ILE A 65 -0.47 11.57 1.58
N HIS A 66 -0.21 12.83 1.25
CA HIS A 66 -1.17 13.65 0.52
C HIS A 66 -1.43 13.04 -0.86
N TRP A 67 -0.38 12.59 -1.56
CA TRP A 67 -0.53 11.89 -2.83
C TRP A 67 -1.38 10.63 -2.63
N LEU A 68 -1.01 9.75 -1.71
CA LEU A 68 -1.67 8.47 -1.44
C LEU A 68 -3.19 8.59 -1.32
N PHE A 69 -3.68 9.55 -0.51
CA PHE A 69 -5.11 9.67 -0.21
C PHE A 69 -5.88 10.67 -1.09
N HIS A 70 -5.21 11.61 -1.77
CA HIS A 70 -5.90 12.71 -2.47
C HIS A 70 -5.55 12.83 -3.95
N ASN A 71 -4.52 12.13 -4.44
CA ASN A 71 -4.20 12.14 -5.86
C ASN A 71 -5.11 11.16 -6.62
N LYS A 72 -5.60 11.55 -7.79
CA LYS A 72 -6.46 10.72 -8.64
C LYS A 72 -5.82 9.38 -9.04
N ALA A 73 -4.49 9.33 -9.09
CA ALA A 73 -3.71 8.15 -9.46
C ALA A 73 -3.65 7.08 -8.37
N SER A 74 -3.95 7.42 -7.12
CA SER A 74 -3.75 6.53 -5.97
C SER A 74 -4.94 6.47 -5.02
N ALA A 75 -5.74 7.53 -4.92
CA ALA A 75 -6.83 7.62 -3.96
C ALA A 75 -7.93 6.55 -4.15
N ASN A 76 -8.05 6.01 -5.37
CA ASN A 76 -9.01 4.96 -5.71
C ASN A 76 -8.35 3.58 -5.82
N GLU A 77 -7.05 3.45 -5.54
CA GLU A 77 -6.31 2.20 -5.66
C GLU A 77 -6.28 1.46 -4.31
N GLU A 78 -6.58 0.17 -4.33
CA GLU A 78 -6.54 -0.67 -3.11
C GLU A 78 -5.10 -1.02 -2.70
N ILE A 79 -4.21 -1.13 -3.69
CA ILE A 79 -2.82 -1.56 -3.48
C ILE A 79 -1.89 -0.55 -4.14
N VAL A 80 -1.06 0.07 -3.31
CA VAL A 80 0.01 0.97 -3.77
C VAL A 80 1.36 0.35 -3.43
N ILE A 81 2.18 0.12 -4.46
CA ILE A 81 3.54 -0.39 -4.30
C ILE A 81 4.51 0.78 -4.28
N ILE A 82 5.29 0.88 -3.20
CA ILE A 82 6.33 1.90 -3.05
C ILE A 82 7.72 1.29 -3.11
N CYS A 83 8.56 1.86 -3.97
CA CYS A 83 9.97 1.52 -4.10
C CYS A 83 10.80 2.70 -3.62
N GLY A 84 11.66 2.49 -2.63
CA GLY A 84 12.43 3.58 -2.06
C GLY A 84 13.62 3.13 -1.25
N HIS A 85 14.42 4.11 -0.82
CA HIS A 85 15.56 3.83 0.04
C HIS A 85 15.10 3.40 1.45
N SER A 86 15.83 2.45 2.05
CA SER A 86 15.53 1.92 3.38
C SER A 86 15.40 3.00 4.46
N THR A 87 16.18 4.09 4.38
CA THR A 87 16.08 5.23 5.31
C THR A 87 14.74 5.96 5.19
N TRP A 88 14.23 6.16 3.96
CA TRP A 88 12.94 6.84 3.76
C TRP A 88 11.80 5.95 4.28
N LEU A 89 11.81 4.66 3.97
CA LEU A 89 10.82 3.69 4.45
C LEU A 89 10.82 3.60 5.98
N ARG A 90 12.00 3.55 6.61
CA ARG A 90 12.10 3.58 8.07
C ARG A 90 11.52 4.87 8.66
N SER A 91 11.80 6.03 8.06
CA SER A 91 11.24 7.31 8.51
C SER A 91 9.71 7.34 8.33
N PHE A 92 9.18 6.75 7.27
CA PHE A 92 7.74 6.59 7.05
C PHE A 92 7.08 5.80 8.19
N PHE A 93 7.60 4.62 8.53
CA PHE A 93 7.11 3.85 9.68
C PHE A 93 7.23 4.60 11.00
N ARG A 94 8.33 5.34 11.23
CA ARG A 94 8.49 6.15 12.44
C ARG A 94 7.47 7.28 12.58
N SER A 95 7.09 7.91 11.46
CA SER A 95 6.15 9.02 11.46
C SER A 95 4.71 8.58 11.60
N TYR A 96 4.33 7.45 10.99
CA TYR A 96 2.93 7.06 10.87
C TYR A 96 2.50 5.89 11.73
N LEU A 97 3.41 5.13 12.36
CA LEU A 97 3.00 4.20 13.42
C LEU A 97 2.66 4.95 14.73
N PRO A 98 1.62 4.52 15.48
CA PRO A 98 1.23 5.13 16.75
C PRO A 98 2.42 5.24 17.71
N ARG A 99 2.59 6.39 18.37
CA ARG A 99 3.81 6.72 19.14
C ARG A 99 4.16 5.67 20.20
N ASP A 100 3.16 5.16 20.89
CA ASP A 100 3.18 4.17 21.96
C ASP A 100 3.52 2.76 21.48
N VAL A 101 3.29 2.45 20.21
CA VAL A 101 3.59 1.13 19.65
C VAL A 101 5.10 0.92 19.46
N ARG A 102 5.62 -0.13 20.08
CA ARG A 102 6.99 -0.62 19.83
C ARG A 102 6.97 -1.63 18.69
N HIS A 103 7.54 -1.27 17.55
CA HIS A 103 7.59 -2.13 16.37
C HIS A 103 8.95 -2.07 15.68
N VAL A 104 9.43 -3.20 15.15
CA VAL A 104 10.74 -3.33 14.49
C VAL A 104 10.91 -2.35 13.32
N ALA A 105 9.82 -2.07 12.60
CA ALA A 105 9.80 -1.16 11.45
C ALA A 105 10.17 0.29 11.80
N LYS A 106 10.05 0.71 13.07
CA LYS A 106 10.48 2.04 13.52
C LYS A 106 11.99 2.16 13.68
N THR A 107 12.68 1.06 13.90
CA THR A 107 14.06 1.06 14.39
C THR A 107 15.04 0.47 13.38
N HIS A 108 14.63 -0.60 12.69
CA HIS A 108 15.47 -1.35 11.77
C HIS A 108 15.21 -0.97 10.31
N LYS A 109 16.24 -1.13 9.48
CA LYS A 109 16.10 -1.00 8.03
C LYS A 109 15.45 -2.27 7.48
N ILE A 110 14.73 -2.12 6.38
CA ILE A 110 14.27 -3.23 5.55
C ILE A 110 15.50 -3.76 4.80
N GLN A 111 15.66 -5.08 4.69
CA GLN A 111 16.79 -5.63 3.92
C GLN A 111 16.65 -5.26 2.44
N ASN A 112 17.76 -5.29 1.70
CA ASN A 112 17.72 -5.05 0.27
C ASN A 112 16.76 -6.02 -0.42
N CYS A 113 15.92 -5.47 -1.31
CA CYS A 113 14.84 -6.21 -1.98
C CYS A 113 13.81 -6.84 -1.02
N GLY A 114 13.75 -6.38 0.24
CA GLY A 114 12.70 -6.75 1.18
C GLY A 114 11.35 -6.15 0.78
N VAL A 115 10.28 -6.91 1.01
CA VAL A 115 8.90 -6.55 0.71
C VAL A 115 8.08 -6.68 1.98
N ILE A 116 7.47 -5.58 2.38
CA ILE A 116 6.59 -5.48 3.55
C ILE A 116 5.27 -4.88 3.08
N GLN A 117 4.18 -5.50 3.52
CA GLN A 117 2.83 -5.00 3.36
C GLN A 117 2.39 -4.31 4.66
N CYS A 118 1.64 -3.22 4.54
CA CYS A 118 0.93 -2.59 5.65
C CYS A 118 -0.28 -1.82 5.12
N GLN A 119 -1.26 -1.58 5.99
CA GLN A 119 -2.39 -0.70 5.71
C GLN A 119 -2.13 0.68 6.30
N VAL A 120 -2.45 1.71 5.52
CA VAL A 120 -2.44 3.11 5.95
C VAL A 120 -3.89 3.57 6.08
N VAL A 121 -4.24 4.12 7.23
CA VAL A 121 -5.58 4.55 7.59
C VAL A 121 -5.62 6.07 7.67
N GLN A 122 -6.68 6.67 7.13
CA GLN A 122 -6.98 8.09 7.27
C GLN A 122 -8.12 8.26 8.30
N PHE A 123 -7.90 9.12 9.28
CA PHE A 123 -8.92 9.56 10.21
C PHE A 123 -9.42 10.94 9.76
N VAL A 124 -10.69 10.97 9.34
CA VAL A 124 -11.39 12.19 8.96
C VAL A 124 -12.16 12.68 10.17
N GLU A 125 -11.79 13.86 10.68
CA GLU A 125 -12.53 14.51 11.76
C GLU A 125 -13.77 15.19 11.16
N THR A 126 -14.94 14.57 11.32
CA THR A 126 -16.18 15.04 10.70
C THR A 126 -16.82 16.22 11.41
N GLN A 127 -16.42 16.51 12.65
CA GLN A 127 -17.05 17.52 13.50
C GLN A 127 -16.44 18.92 13.35
N ASP A 128 -15.24 19.03 12.76
CA ASP A 128 -14.56 20.31 12.61
C ASP A 128 -13.76 20.33 11.29
N PRO A 129 -14.29 20.97 10.24
CA PRO A 129 -13.61 21.08 8.94
C PRO A 129 -12.26 21.82 8.99
N SER A 130 -11.98 22.56 10.08
CA SER A 130 -10.70 23.25 10.26
C SER A 130 -9.59 22.30 10.76
N LYS A 131 -9.95 21.12 11.27
CA LYS A 131 -8.98 20.14 11.74
C LYS A 131 -8.38 19.35 10.57
N LYS A 132 -7.06 19.25 10.58
CA LYS A 132 -6.30 18.48 9.59
C LYS A 132 -6.56 16.99 9.74
N ASN A 133 -6.76 16.31 8.61
CA ASN A 133 -6.78 14.85 8.51
C ASN A 133 -5.55 14.25 9.19
N ARG A 134 -5.74 13.13 9.89
CA ARG A 134 -4.66 12.37 10.51
C ARG A 134 -4.48 11.05 9.77
N TYR A 135 -3.25 10.59 9.71
CA TYR A 135 -2.88 9.36 9.00
C TYR A 135 -2.09 8.47 9.94
N CYS A 136 -2.34 7.17 9.87
CA CYS A 136 -1.66 6.18 10.69
C CYS A 136 -1.46 4.88 9.93
N ILE A 137 -0.41 4.14 10.27
CA ILE A 137 -0.26 2.74 9.87
C ILE A 137 -0.87 1.88 10.96
N ASP A 138 -1.78 0.98 10.59
CA ASP A 138 -2.27 -0.05 11.52
C ASP A 138 -1.11 -1.01 11.86
N PRO A 139 -0.65 -1.07 13.12
CA PRO A 139 0.45 -1.95 13.51
C PRO A 139 0.21 -3.42 13.20
N GLU A 140 -1.04 -3.91 13.33
CA GLU A 140 -1.38 -5.32 13.15
C GLU A 140 -1.41 -5.72 11.67
N SER A 141 -1.60 -4.74 10.79
CA SER A 141 -1.57 -4.94 9.34
C SER A 141 -0.16 -5.19 8.77
N ILE A 142 0.91 -4.95 9.55
CA ILE A 142 2.28 -5.07 9.04
C ILE A 142 2.66 -6.54 8.86
N LYS A 143 2.92 -6.94 7.61
CA LYS A 143 3.33 -8.29 7.25
C LYS A 143 4.61 -8.29 6.43
N VAL A 144 5.56 -9.12 6.82
CA VAL A 144 6.75 -9.38 6.01
C VAL A 144 6.39 -10.38 4.92
N ILE A 145 6.48 -9.95 3.66
CA ILE A 145 6.28 -10.82 2.50
C ILE A 145 7.60 -11.46 2.09
N ARG A 146 8.70 -10.69 2.10
CA ARG A 146 10.04 -11.17 1.75
C ARG A 146 11.13 -10.32 2.42
N GLY A 147 12.24 -10.93 2.83
CA GLY A 147 13.46 -10.20 3.21
C GLY A 147 13.34 -9.23 4.39
N GLY A 148 12.24 -9.28 5.16
CA GLY A 148 11.90 -8.44 6.33
C GLY A 148 12.83 -7.30 6.74
N PHE A 149 13.26 -7.32 8.00
CA PHE A 149 14.07 -6.28 8.60
C PHE A 149 15.49 -6.81 8.87
N GLU A 150 16.48 -5.92 8.80
CA GLU A 150 17.84 -6.24 9.23
C GLU A 150 17.81 -6.68 10.69
N ASN A 151 18.31 -7.89 10.97
CA ASN A 151 18.51 -8.34 12.34
C ASN A 151 19.81 -7.73 12.88
N VAL A 152 19.74 -7.06 14.02
CA VAL A 152 20.95 -6.83 14.82
C VAL A 152 21.24 -8.15 15.53
N LEU A 153 21.94 -9.06 14.85
CA LEU A 153 22.73 -10.04 15.59
C LEU A 153 23.73 -9.21 16.42
N LYS A 154 23.52 -9.15 17.74
CA LYS A 154 24.58 -8.70 18.64
C LYS A 154 25.78 -9.58 18.33
N LYS A 155 26.86 -8.98 17.82
CA LYS A 155 28.19 -9.59 17.96
C LYS A 155 28.39 -9.83 19.45
N LEU A 156 28.26 -11.10 19.86
CA LEU A 156 28.83 -11.61 21.11
C LEU A 156 30.33 -11.74 20.91
#